data_AF-A0A109LCJ4-F1
#
_entry.id   AF-A0A109LCJ4-F1
#
_cell.length_a   1.000
_cell.length_b   1.000
_cell.length_c   1.000
_cell.angle_alpha   90.00
_cell.angle_beta   90.00
_cell.angle_gamma   90.00
#
_symmetry.space_group_name_H-M   'P 1'
#
loop_
_entity.id
_entity.type
_entity.pdbx_description
1 polymer ?
#
loop_
_entity_poly.entity_id
_entity_poly.type
_entity_poly.pdbx_seq_one_letter_code
_entity_poly.pdbx_strand_id
1 'polypeptide(L)'
;MSMYYATPYVFTPSATLDNGPQLRSIIQAGYRWIQINRDVCPIKTTVPLNKADLTPIHGLVIEPAPGIDKVLIDSSGVGRNPEVPTDPSYAAFDYQGKVRPASFLTREAFLNQNEIFVDDPTKYVAGDWIVISDASTDFGTQPLPLDGPMEVRQVIRVFSESLVINNALKKGHPNGAIVATCVPIRNVIIRGLEFTGNSAVGVHVHYAQHCTFQDITSVDWRGRSLVLIDNGGSNNSVIDCYCSGTEPGAGPTQNAWGVVMEGQDSSRMVNSGGELCGNGSAMNYCIDSVAVDARARRNNVNVGVYTQSIRSGYIRPRTELPLILDTYESPENVDCFIFSKQDFS
;
A
#
# COMPACT_ATOMS: atom_id res chain seq x y z
N MET A 1 -15.34 11.28 22.21
CA MET A 1 -15.96 11.92 21.02
C MET A 1 -16.09 10.85 19.95
N SER A 2 -17.24 10.75 19.27
CA SER A 2 -17.39 9.88 18.11
C SER A 2 -16.47 10.36 16.99
N MET A 3 -15.70 9.46 16.38
CA MET A 3 -14.83 9.77 15.23
C MET A 3 -15.64 10.16 13.99
N TYR A 4 -16.91 9.74 13.93
CA TYR A 4 -17.84 10.02 12.85
C TYR A 4 -19.01 10.88 13.34
N TYR A 5 -19.50 11.78 12.49
CA TYR A 5 -20.86 12.30 12.66
C TYR A 5 -21.86 11.15 12.46
N ALA A 6 -23.06 11.29 13.02
CA ALA A 6 -24.12 10.27 12.87
C ALA A 6 -24.50 10.00 11.40
N THR A 7 -24.17 10.93 10.50
CA THR A 7 -24.42 10.84 9.06
C THR A 7 -23.14 11.13 8.26
N PRO A 8 -22.94 10.47 7.11
CA PRO A 8 -21.84 10.77 6.20
C PRO A 8 -21.93 12.19 5.64
N TYR A 9 -20.77 12.75 5.26
CA TYR A 9 -20.72 13.93 4.42
C TYR A 9 -21.01 13.52 2.96
N VAL A 10 -22.07 14.07 2.38
CA VAL A 10 -22.45 13.79 1.00
C VAL A 10 -21.73 14.76 0.07
N PHE A 11 -20.70 14.26 -0.61
CA PHE A 11 -19.95 15.00 -1.60
C PHE A 11 -20.60 14.84 -2.98
N THR A 12 -21.03 15.95 -3.60
CA THR A 12 -21.58 15.93 -4.96
C THR A 12 -20.53 16.47 -5.94
N PRO A 13 -19.78 15.60 -6.62
CA PRO A 13 -18.74 16.04 -7.54
C PRO A 13 -19.33 16.68 -8.81
N SER A 14 -18.50 17.49 -9.46
CA SER A 14 -18.72 17.93 -10.84
C SER A 14 -18.26 16.83 -11.80
N ALA A 15 -19.06 16.53 -12.83
CA ALA A 15 -18.70 15.53 -13.83
C ALA A 15 -17.56 15.96 -14.78
N THR A 16 -17.17 17.24 -14.80
CA THR A 16 -16.20 17.78 -15.78
C THR A 16 -15.00 18.50 -15.15
N LEU A 17 -15.17 19.00 -13.93
CA LEU A 17 -14.12 19.72 -13.20
C LEU A 17 -13.24 18.77 -12.39
N ASP A 18 -12.08 19.26 -11.99
CA ASP A 18 -11.24 18.57 -11.02
C ASP A 18 -11.88 18.62 -9.63
N ASN A 19 -12.23 17.46 -9.08
CA ASN A 19 -12.81 17.32 -7.75
C ASN A 19 -11.77 17.10 -6.65
N GLY A 20 -10.51 16.84 -7.00
CA GLY A 20 -9.43 16.54 -6.05
C GLY A 20 -9.27 17.62 -4.97
N PRO A 21 -9.17 18.92 -5.33
CA PRO A 21 -9.06 20.01 -4.36
C PRO A 21 -10.24 20.12 -3.40
N GLN A 22 -11.47 19.88 -3.89
CA GLN A 22 -12.66 19.94 -3.06
C GLN A 22 -12.73 18.76 -2.08
N LEU A 23 -12.43 17.55 -2.55
CA LEU A 23 -12.37 16.36 -1.70
C LEU A 23 -11.28 16.49 -0.62
N ARG A 24 -10.11 17.00 -0.99
CA ARG A 24 -9.03 17.36 -0.04
C ARG A 24 -9.52 18.36 1.01
N SER A 25 -10.23 19.42 0.60
CA SER A 25 -10.76 20.43 1.53
C SER A 25 -11.74 19.82 2.54
N ILE A 26 -12.64 18.93 2.09
CA ILE A 26 -13.58 18.20 2.96
C ILE A 26 -12.83 17.35 3.98
N ILE A 27 -11.82 16.60 3.55
CA ILE A 27 -10.98 15.77 4.43
C ILE A 27 -10.25 16.64 5.47
N GLN A 28 -9.69 17.77 5.04
CA GLN A 28 -8.98 18.72 5.90
C GLN A 28 -9.90 19.42 6.91
N ALA A 29 -11.16 19.64 6.54
CA ALA A 29 -12.20 20.17 7.43
C ALA A 29 -12.62 19.18 8.54
N GLY A 30 -12.11 17.94 8.52
CA GLY A 30 -12.33 16.97 9.58
C GLY A 30 -13.38 15.91 9.28
N TYR A 31 -14.01 15.94 8.09
CA TYR A 31 -14.91 14.87 7.69
C TYR A 31 -14.13 13.57 7.47
N ARG A 32 -14.66 12.48 8.03
CA ARG A 32 -14.05 11.15 8.00
C ARG A 32 -14.90 10.12 7.31
N TRP A 33 -16.19 10.34 7.15
CA TRP A 33 -17.05 9.47 6.36
C TRP A 33 -17.63 10.31 5.22
N ILE A 34 -17.20 10.00 4.00
CA ILE A 34 -17.51 10.75 2.79
C ILE A 34 -18.18 9.81 1.80
N GLN A 35 -19.36 10.21 1.35
CA GLN A 35 -20.11 9.52 0.30
C GLN A 35 -20.11 10.34 -0.98
N ILE A 36 -19.63 9.76 -2.07
CA ILE A 36 -19.61 10.40 -3.38
C ILE A 36 -20.96 10.17 -4.07
N ASN A 37 -21.70 11.26 -4.31
CA ASN A 37 -23.08 11.24 -4.80
C ASN A 37 -23.19 11.58 -6.29
N ARG A 38 -22.38 10.92 -7.11
CA ARG A 38 -22.48 10.83 -8.57
C ARG A 38 -21.75 9.58 -9.03
N ASP A 39 -22.11 9.10 -10.21
CA ASP A 39 -21.45 8.02 -10.94
C ASP A 39 -20.07 8.41 -11.50
N VAL A 40 -19.77 9.70 -11.65
CA VAL A 40 -18.48 10.19 -12.16
C VAL A 40 -17.89 11.27 -11.26
N CYS A 41 -16.60 11.15 -10.96
CA CYS A 41 -15.83 12.09 -10.14
C CYS A 41 -14.40 12.23 -10.69
N PRO A 42 -14.16 13.10 -11.69
CA PRO A 42 -12.81 13.33 -12.19
C PRO A 42 -11.90 13.90 -11.10
N ILE A 43 -10.72 13.30 -10.92
CA ILE A 43 -9.68 13.74 -9.99
C ILE A 43 -8.44 14.04 -10.82
N LYS A 44 -8.18 15.32 -11.08
CA LYS A 44 -7.04 15.79 -11.88
C LYS A 44 -5.88 16.26 -11.01
N THR A 45 -6.14 16.45 -9.71
CA THR A 45 -5.12 16.72 -8.70
C THR A 45 -5.19 15.63 -7.63
N THR A 46 -4.04 15.07 -7.25
CA THR A 46 -3.93 14.09 -6.17
C THR A 46 -4.68 14.51 -4.91
N VAL A 47 -5.39 13.57 -4.31
CA VAL A 47 -6.05 13.72 -3.01
C VAL A 47 -5.15 13.13 -1.93
N PRO A 48 -4.36 13.95 -1.22
CA PRO A 48 -3.51 13.47 -0.14
C PRO A 48 -4.37 13.03 1.04
N LEU A 49 -4.07 11.85 1.58
CA LEU A 49 -4.70 11.28 2.77
C LEU A 49 -3.96 11.71 4.05
N ASN A 50 -3.36 12.90 4.01
CA ASN A 50 -2.66 13.55 5.10
C ASN A 50 -2.93 15.05 5.12
N LYS A 51 -2.69 15.65 6.28
CA LYS A 51 -2.64 17.10 6.47
C LYS A 51 -1.37 17.67 5.83
N ALA A 52 -1.29 19.00 5.74
CA ALA A 52 -0.14 19.71 5.17
C ALA A 52 1.18 19.43 5.92
N ASP A 53 1.12 19.07 7.20
CA ASP A 53 2.27 18.68 8.03
C ASP A 53 2.61 17.17 7.93
N LEU A 54 2.06 16.49 6.91
CA LEU A 54 2.13 15.05 6.67
C LEU A 54 1.45 14.18 7.74
N THR A 55 0.70 14.77 8.68
CA THR A 55 -0.04 13.96 9.66
C THR A 55 -1.16 13.19 8.95
N PRO A 56 -1.20 11.84 9.03
CA PRO A 56 -2.17 11.03 8.31
C PRO A 56 -3.61 11.28 8.78
N ILE A 57 -4.55 11.03 7.88
CA ILE A 57 -5.98 11.06 8.16
C ILE A 57 -6.44 9.65 8.52
N HIS A 58 -6.40 9.31 9.81
CA HIS A 58 -6.94 8.04 10.29
C HIS A 58 -8.47 7.99 10.18
N GLY A 59 -9.03 6.78 10.06
CA GLY A 59 -10.48 6.57 10.14
C GLY A 59 -11.25 7.14 8.95
N LEU A 60 -10.60 7.35 7.82
CA LEU A 60 -11.25 7.89 6.62
C LEU A 60 -12.02 6.79 5.91
N VAL A 61 -13.27 7.06 5.54
CA VAL A 61 -14.13 6.22 4.72
C VAL A 61 -14.51 7.03 3.48
N ILE A 62 -14.16 6.52 2.30
CA ILE A 62 -14.57 7.04 1.00
C ILE A 62 -15.32 5.93 0.26
N GLU A 63 -16.55 6.22 -0.12
CA GLU A 63 -17.44 5.25 -0.77
C GLU A 63 -18.51 5.95 -1.63
N PRO A 64 -19.21 5.23 -2.51
CA PRO A 64 -20.40 5.75 -3.19
C PRO A 64 -21.55 6.06 -2.22
N ALA A 65 -22.39 7.03 -2.57
CA ALA A 65 -23.67 7.23 -1.89
C ALA A 65 -24.64 6.05 -2.16
N PRO A 66 -25.62 5.80 -1.27
CA PRO A 66 -26.60 4.74 -1.48
C PRO A 66 -27.29 4.83 -2.85
N GLY A 67 -27.38 3.70 -3.55
CA GLY A 67 -27.97 3.61 -4.89
C GLY A 67 -26.98 3.84 -6.04
N ILE A 68 -25.71 4.14 -5.73
CA ILE A 68 -24.60 4.16 -6.69
C ILE A 68 -23.76 2.92 -6.43
N ASP A 69 -23.62 2.08 -7.46
CA ASP A 69 -22.83 0.84 -7.36
C ASP A 69 -21.33 1.16 -7.33
N LYS A 70 -20.86 1.89 -8.35
CA LYS A 70 -19.48 2.39 -8.44
C LYS A 70 -19.42 3.83 -8.88
N VAL A 71 -18.37 4.51 -8.43
CA VAL A 71 -18.02 5.86 -8.86
C VAL A 71 -16.80 5.76 -9.78
N LEU A 72 -16.93 6.25 -11.01
CA LEU A 72 -15.85 6.38 -11.96
C LEU A 72 -14.92 7.54 -11.56
N ILE A 73 -13.68 7.22 -11.22
CA ILE A 73 -12.58 8.13 -10.97
C ILE A 73 -11.72 8.24 -12.22
N ASP A 74 -11.90 9.32 -12.99
CA ASP A 74 -10.97 9.67 -14.07
C ASP A 74 -9.77 10.41 -13.48
N SER A 75 -8.62 9.72 -13.42
CA SER A 75 -7.37 10.26 -12.90
C SER A 75 -6.42 10.80 -13.97
N SER A 76 -6.86 10.91 -15.23
CA SER A 76 -6.01 11.30 -16.37
C SER A 76 -5.33 12.65 -16.20
N GLY A 77 -5.94 13.55 -15.41
CA GLY A 77 -5.35 14.87 -15.14
C GLY A 77 -4.19 14.86 -14.14
N VAL A 78 -4.10 13.83 -13.27
CA VAL A 78 -2.93 13.66 -12.39
C VAL A 78 -1.72 13.24 -13.22
N GLY A 79 -1.93 12.32 -14.16
CA GLY A 79 -0.90 11.82 -15.06
C GLY A 79 0.27 11.15 -14.34
N ARG A 80 1.41 11.04 -15.03
CA ARG A 80 2.66 10.53 -14.46
C ARG A 80 3.66 11.66 -14.33
N ASN A 81 4.62 11.50 -13.42
CA ASN A 81 5.78 12.35 -13.39
C ASN A 81 6.51 12.28 -14.75
N PRO A 82 6.80 13.42 -15.41
CA PRO A 82 7.44 13.41 -16.73
C PRO A 82 8.90 12.96 -16.70
N GLU A 83 9.60 13.15 -15.59
CA GLU A 83 11.02 12.79 -15.44
C GLU A 83 11.18 11.37 -14.90
N VAL A 84 10.30 10.97 -13.98
CA VAL A 84 10.31 9.64 -13.35
C VAL A 84 8.91 9.01 -13.46
N PRO A 85 8.47 8.53 -14.64
CA PRO A 85 7.11 8.03 -14.84
C PRO A 85 6.67 6.87 -13.94
N THR A 86 7.60 6.29 -13.19
CA THR A 86 7.37 5.23 -12.21
C THR A 86 7.13 5.75 -10.78
N ASP A 87 7.24 7.05 -10.54
CA ASP A 87 7.04 7.70 -9.24
C ASP A 87 5.59 7.49 -8.74
N PRO A 88 5.39 6.72 -7.66
CA PRO A 88 4.06 6.34 -7.20
C PRO A 88 3.31 7.51 -6.53
N SER A 89 3.98 8.63 -6.21
CA SER A 89 3.33 9.82 -5.62
C SER A 89 2.35 10.51 -6.55
N TYR A 90 2.41 10.22 -7.85
CA TYR A 90 1.42 10.61 -8.84
C TYR A 90 0.20 9.67 -8.80
N ALA A 91 -0.39 9.53 -7.61
CA ALA A 91 -1.59 8.75 -7.37
C ALA A 91 -2.85 9.62 -7.32
N ALA A 92 -4.02 9.04 -7.60
CA ALA A 92 -5.28 9.77 -7.40
C ALA A 92 -5.58 9.95 -5.90
N PHE A 93 -5.36 8.90 -5.10
CA PHE A 93 -5.38 8.94 -3.64
C PHE A 93 -4.02 8.52 -3.12
N ASP A 94 -3.41 9.34 -2.27
CA ASP A 94 -2.01 9.17 -1.90
C ASP A 94 -1.75 9.34 -0.40
N TYR A 95 -0.91 8.46 0.15
CA TYR A 95 -0.20 8.71 1.39
C TYR A 95 1.22 8.15 1.33
N GLN A 96 2.22 9.04 1.24
CA GLN A 96 3.65 8.69 1.20
C GLN A 96 4.27 8.29 2.54
N GLY A 97 3.53 8.38 3.65
CA GLY A 97 4.12 8.25 4.97
C GLY A 97 4.77 9.53 5.48
N LYS A 98 4.87 9.62 6.81
CA LYS A 98 5.66 10.65 7.50
C LYS A 98 6.79 9.96 8.22
N VAL A 99 7.96 9.92 7.60
CA VAL A 99 9.16 9.26 8.11
C VAL A 99 10.22 10.30 8.44
N ARG A 100 10.96 10.11 9.53
CA ARG A 100 12.06 10.98 9.93
C ARG A 100 13.27 10.15 10.37
N PRO A 101 14.49 10.57 10.00
CA PRO A 101 15.71 9.99 10.54
C PRO A 101 15.68 9.95 12.07
N ALA A 102 16.13 8.85 12.66
CA ALA A 102 16.31 8.75 14.09
C ALA A 102 17.64 8.06 14.42
N SER A 103 17.76 6.76 14.17
CA SER A 103 18.97 6.00 14.48
C SER A 103 19.10 4.75 13.58
N PHE A 104 19.93 3.80 13.99
CA PHE A 104 20.17 2.52 13.35
C PHE A 104 20.47 1.46 14.42
N LEU A 105 20.35 0.18 14.05
CA LEU A 105 20.68 -0.92 14.95
C LEU A 105 22.19 -1.00 15.21
N THR A 106 22.62 -1.04 16.47
CA THR A 106 24.06 -1.18 16.85
C THR A 106 24.55 -2.62 16.90
N ARG A 107 23.62 -3.56 16.77
CA ARG A 107 23.87 -5.00 16.60
C ARG A 107 22.69 -5.64 15.91
N GLU A 108 22.89 -6.85 15.39
CA GLU A 108 21.82 -7.66 14.81
C GLU A 108 20.67 -7.85 15.81
N ALA A 109 19.44 -7.71 15.31
CA ALA A 109 18.23 -8.03 16.05
C ALA A 109 17.65 -9.34 15.48
N PHE A 110 17.45 -10.33 16.34
CA PHE A 110 17.05 -11.67 15.92
C PHE A 110 15.54 -11.84 15.90
N LEU A 111 15.09 -12.82 15.10
CA LEU A 111 13.72 -13.34 15.12
C LEU A 111 13.26 -13.59 16.56
N ASN A 112 12.01 -13.24 16.87
CA ASN A 112 11.37 -13.38 18.18
C ASN A 112 11.91 -12.47 19.29
N GLN A 113 12.75 -11.48 18.98
CA GLN A 113 13.14 -10.45 19.96
C GLN A 113 12.11 -9.33 20.07
N ASN A 114 11.93 -8.79 21.27
CA ASN A 114 11.10 -7.62 21.55
C ASN A 114 11.93 -6.43 22.06
N GLU A 115 13.24 -6.58 22.15
CA GLU A 115 14.16 -5.52 22.54
C GLU A 115 15.22 -5.38 21.44
N ILE A 116 15.34 -4.17 20.90
CA ILE A 116 16.31 -3.83 19.85
C ILE A 116 17.28 -2.78 20.39
N PHE A 117 18.50 -2.79 19.89
CA PHE A 117 19.58 -1.94 20.40
C PHE A 117 19.93 -0.92 19.32
N VAL A 118 19.87 0.36 19.69
CA VAL A 118 19.99 1.48 18.75
C VAL A 118 21.11 2.41 19.20
N ASP A 119 21.69 3.15 18.26
CA ASP A 119 22.83 4.03 18.53
C ASP A 119 22.44 5.25 19.39
N ASP A 120 21.27 5.83 19.12
CA ASP A 120 20.77 6.98 19.87
C ASP A 120 19.30 6.77 20.29
N PRO A 121 19.05 6.17 21.47
CA PRO A 121 17.71 5.96 21.99
C PRO A 121 17.01 7.27 22.42
N THR A 122 17.73 8.39 22.54
CA THR A 122 17.13 9.68 22.93
C THR A 122 16.23 10.28 21.84
N LYS A 123 16.29 9.73 20.63
CA LYS A 123 15.46 10.10 19.48
C LYS A 123 14.04 9.54 19.54
N TYR A 124 13.75 8.67 20.51
CA TYR A 124 12.47 7.97 20.62
C TYR A 124 11.79 8.27 21.95
N VAL A 125 10.48 8.16 21.95
CA VAL A 125 9.66 8.11 23.16
C VAL A 125 8.71 6.92 23.13
N ALA A 126 8.26 6.48 24.31
CA ALA A 126 7.22 5.47 24.39
C ALA A 126 5.95 5.95 23.65
N GLY A 127 5.42 5.09 22.79
CA GLY A 127 4.28 5.37 21.91
C GLY A 127 4.66 5.69 20.47
N ASP A 128 5.94 6.00 20.19
CA ASP A 128 6.40 6.25 18.83
C ASP A 128 6.24 5.01 17.94
N TRP A 129 5.90 5.25 16.69
CA TRP A 129 5.99 4.24 15.65
C TRP A 129 7.36 4.33 15.00
N ILE A 130 7.95 3.18 14.74
CA ILE A 130 9.25 3.04 14.10
C ILE A 130 9.16 2.08 12.94
N VAL A 131 10.03 2.30 11.96
CA VAL A 131 10.32 1.35 10.88
C VAL A 131 11.75 0.86 11.07
N ILE A 132 11.92 -0.46 10.99
CA ILE A 132 13.21 -1.15 11.00
C ILE A 132 13.42 -1.67 9.58
N SER A 133 14.36 -1.10 8.83
CA SER A 133 14.55 -1.36 7.39
C SER A 133 15.93 -1.92 7.10
N ASP A 134 15.98 -2.97 6.29
CA ASP A 134 17.22 -3.64 5.90
C ASP A 134 17.81 -3.10 4.59
N ALA A 135 17.02 -2.29 3.88
CA ALA A 135 17.37 -1.81 2.54
C ALA A 135 18.54 -0.81 2.54
N SER A 136 18.92 -0.30 3.71
CA SER A 136 20.15 0.48 3.93
C SER A 136 20.75 0.12 5.28
N THR A 137 22.08 0.04 5.34
CA THR A 137 22.85 -0.10 6.60
C THR A 137 23.88 1.01 6.80
N ASP A 138 23.88 2.02 5.92
CA ASP A 138 24.75 3.19 5.99
C ASP A 138 23.94 4.42 6.41
N PHE A 139 23.74 4.56 7.72
CA PHE A 139 22.97 5.68 8.28
C PHE A 139 23.61 7.05 7.98
N GLY A 140 24.94 7.13 7.85
CA GLY A 140 25.64 8.38 7.58
C GLY A 140 25.31 8.96 6.20
N THR A 141 25.17 8.09 5.20
CA THR A 141 24.85 8.47 3.82
C THR A 141 23.34 8.47 3.56
N GLN A 142 22.62 7.47 4.07
CA GLN A 142 21.20 7.24 3.80
C GLN A 142 20.44 6.98 5.12
N PRO A 143 20.08 8.04 5.87
CA PRO A 143 19.47 7.94 7.20
C PRO A 143 17.95 7.64 7.18
N LEU A 144 17.36 7.58 5.98
CA LEU A 144 15.95 7.22 5.78
C LEU A 144 15.87 5.81 5.19
N PRO A 145 14.83 5.04 5.57
CA PRO A 145 14.60 3.72 4.99
C PRO A 145 14.42 3.84 3.48
N LEU A 146 14.97 2.87 2.76
CA LEU A 146 14.67 2.66 1.35
C LEU A 146 13.57 1.61 1.21
N ASP A 147 13.01 1.57 0.01
CA ASP A 147 12.04 0.55 -0.37
C ASP A 147 12.64 -0.85 -0.26
N GLY A 148 11.92 -1.79 0.35
CA GLY A 148 12.40 -3.15 0.61
C GLY A 148 11.96 -3.75 1.95
N PRO A 149 12.60 -4.84 2.40
CA PRO A 149 12.16 -5.56 3.59
C PRO A 149 12.26 -4.71 4.85
N MET A 150 11.16 -4.66 5.58
CA MET A 150 11.05 -3.87 6.80
C MET A 150 10.00 -4.43 7.76
N GLU A 151 10.09 -4.01 9.01
CA GLU A 151 9.04 -4.21 10.01
C GLU A 151 8.67 -2.87 10.65
N VAL A 152 7.38 -2.61 10.79
CA VAL A 152 6.86 -1.44 11.53
C VAL A 152 6.40 -1.88 12.91
N ARG A 153 6.84 -1.14 13.93
CA ARG A 153 6.64 -1.46 15.34
C ARG A 153 6.33 -0.22 16.15
N GLN A 154 5.73 -0.42 17.32
CA GLN A 154 5.52 0.66 18.28
C GLN A 154 6.48 0.49 19.46
N VAL A 155 7.13 1.57 19.85
CA VAL A 155 8.00 1.62 21.03
C VAL A 155 7.13 1.60 22.29
N ILE A 156 7.34 0.63 23.16
CA ILE A 156 6.67 0.52 24.45
C ILE A 156 7.49 1.16 25.55
N ARG A 157 8.82 1.04 25.48
CA ARG A 157 9.73 1.58 26.48
C ARG A 157 11.09 1.91 25.85
N VAL A 158 11.71 2.95 26.38
CA VAL A 158 13.06 3.39 26.01
C VAL A 158 14.00 3.16 27.19
N PHE A 159 15.15 2.55 26.93
CA PHE A 159 16.28 2.40 27.86
C PHE A 159 17.49 3.20 27.36
N SER A 160 18.60 3.16 28.09
CA SER A 160 19.82 3.92 27.74
C SER A 160 20.47 3.50 26.42
N GLU A 161 20.23 2.27 25.96
CA GLU A 161 20.87 1.71 24.75
C GLU A 161 19.87 0.93 23.86
N SER A 162 18.61 0.83 24.26
CA SER A 162 17.65 -0.08 23.64
C SER A 162 16.21 0.42 23.68
N LEU A 163 15.39 -0.16 22.81
CA LEU A 163 13.97 0.06 22.70
C LEU A 163 13.25 -1.28 22.90
N VAL A 164 12.23 -1.30 23.76
CA VAL A 164 11.27 -2.40 23.82
C VAL A 164 10.13 -2.10 22.86
N ILE A 165 9.83 -3.04 21.96
CA ILE A 165 8.79 -2.93 20.94
C ILE A 165 7.55 -3.76 21.28
N ASN A 166 6.41 -3.38 20.70
CA ASN A 166 5.09 -3.93 21.03
C ASN A 166 4.91 -5.40 20.66
N ASN A 167 5.55 -5.86 19.59
CA ASN A 167 5.49 -7.24 19.11
C ASN A 167 6.89 -7.74 18.80
N ALA A 168 7.07 -9.05 18.96
CA ALA A 168 8.25 -9.75 18.50
C ALA A 168 8.55 -9.47 17.03
N LEU A 169 9.85 -9.36 16.70
CA LEU A 169 10.32 -9.34 15.33
C LEU A 169 9.97 -10.67 14.64
N LYS A 170 9.44 -10.58 13.42
CA LYS A 170 9.04 -11.73 12.60
C LYS A 170 10.13 -12.18 11.63
N LYS A 171 11.24 -11.45 11.62
CA LYS A 171 12.49 -11.78 10.95
C LYS A 171 13.70 -11.25 11.74
N GLY A 172 14.90 -11.65 11.32
CA GLY A 172 16.12 -10.99 11.76
C GLY A 172 16.39 -9.71 10.98
N HIS A 173 17.03 -8.74 11.61
CA HIS A 173 17.48 -7.48 11.02
C HIS A 173 18.99 -7.30 11.26
N PRO A 174 19.78 -6.96 10.23
CA PRO A 174 21.23 -6.88 10.34
C PRO A 174 21.69 -5.69 11.19
N ASN A 175 22.92 -5.77 11.69
CA ASN A 175 23.61 -4.60 12.26
C ASN A 175 23.63 -3.46 11.23
N GLY A 176 23.40 -2.22 11.69
CA GLY A 176 23.32 -1.04 10.84
C GLY A 176 21.96 -0.79 10.21
N ALA A 177 20.99 -1.71 10.29
CA ALA A 177 19.63 -1.50 9.74
C ALA A 177 19.04 -0.19 10.27
N ILE A 178 18.43 0.59 9.36
CA ILE A 178 17.86 1.90 9.71
C ILE A 178 16.68 1.72 10.65
N VAL A 179 16.68 2.47 11.75
CA VAL A 179 15.55 2.58 12.67
C VAL A 179 15.07 4.03 12.62
N ALA A 180 14.03 4.28 11.83
CA ALA A 180 13.48 5.62 11.66
C ALA A 180 12.15 5.75 12.41
N THR A 181 11.81 6.96 12.84
CA THR A 181 10.45 7.22 13.36
C THR A 181 9.50 7.38 12.18
N CYS A 182 8.29 6.87 12.29
CA CYS A 182 7.26 7.03 11.29
C CYS A 182 5.91 7.37 11.93
N VAL A 183 4.96 7.82 11.12
CA VAL A 183 3.56 7.94 11.53
C VAL A 183 2.71 7.14 10.53
N PRO A 184 2.18 5.97 10.90
CA PRO A 184 1.37 5.18 9.98
C PRO A 184 -0.03 5.77 9.76
N ILE A 185 -0.65 5.55 8.61
CA ILE A 185 -2.09 5.80 8.42
C ILE A 185 -2.89 4.58 8.88
N ARG A 186 -4.10 4.78 9.44
CA ARG A 186 -4.79 3.73 10.18
C ARG A 186 -6.30 3.74 9.96
N ASN A 187 -6.91 2.57 9.92
CA ASN A 187 -8.37 2.38 9.85
C ASN A 187 -9.03 3.12 8.66
N VAL A 188 -8.35 3.18 7.52
CA VAL A 188 -8.91 3.79 6.30
C VAL A 188 -9.70 2.75 5.52
N ILE A 189 -10.85 3.15 4.98
CA ILE A 189 -11.69 2.37 4.09
C ILE A 189 -11.87 3.15 2.79
N ILE A 190 -11.44 2.59 1.67
CA ILE A 190 -11.74 3.11 0.33
C ILE A 190 -12.42 2.00 -0.44
N ARG A 191 -13.63 2.25 -0.95
CA ARG A 191 -14.41 1.21 -1.62
C ARG A 191 -15.34 1.68 -2.73
N GLY A 192 -15.74 0.75 -3.60
CA GLY A 192 -16.75 0.97 -4.65
C GLY A 192 -16.32 2.00 -5.69
N LEU A 193 -15.03 2.00 -6.06
CA LEU A 193 -14.45 2.95 -7.01
C LEU A 193 -14.01 2.22 -8.28
N GLU A 194 -14.31 2.78 -9.44
CA GLU A 194 -13.77 2.31 -10.71
C GLU A 194 -12.83 3.37 -11.28
N PHE A 195 -11.59 3.01 -11.62
CA PHE A 195 -10.61 3.96 -12.12
C PHE A 195 -10.44 3.88 -13.64
N THR A 196 -10.18 5.03 -14.25
CA THR A 196 -9.64 5.13 -15.60
C THR A 196 -8.57 6.22 -15.66
N GLY A 197 -7.82 6.27 -16.76
CA GLY A 197 -6.77 7.25 -16.97
C GLY A 197 -5.36 6.68 -16.79
N ASN A 198 -4.40 7.58 -16.58
CA ASN A 198 -2.97 7.28 -16.65
C ASN A 198 -2.16 7.80 -15.45
N SER A 199 -2.80 8.03 -14.29
CA SER A 199 -2.04 8.34 -13.07
C SER A 199 -1.07 7.20 -12.76
N ALA A 200 0.07 7.47 -12.12
CA ALA A 200 1.03 6.41 -11.80
C ALA A 200 0.37 5.31 -10.96
N VAL A 201 -0.42 5.70 -9.96
CA VAL A 201 -1.22 4.77 -9.15
C VAL A 201 -2.67 5.23 -9.03
N GLY A 202 -3.63 4.33 -8.89
CA GLY A 202 -5.01 4.68 -8.52
C GLY A 202 -5.09 5.05 -7.04
N VAL A 203 -4.86 4.06 -6.17
CA VAL A 203 -4.78 4.20 -4.71
C VAL A 203 -3.41 3.77 -4.22
N HIS A 204 -2.70 4.69 -3.58
CA HIS A 204 -1.35 4.51 -3.08
C HIS A 204 -1.24 4.85 -1.59
N VAL A 205 -0.83 3.89 -0.76
CA VAL A 205 -0.80 4.09 0.69
C VAL A 205 0.38 3.39 1.35
N HIS A 206 1.34 4.18 1.86
CA HIS A 206 2.46 3.70 2.68
C HIS A 206 2.05 3.47 4.14
N TYR A 207 2.70 2.52 4.81
CA TYR A 207 2.61 2.29 6.26
C TYR A 207 1.16 2.15 6.77
N ALA A 208 0.26 1.63 5.94
CA ALA A 208 -1.15 1.46 6.28
C ALA A 208 -1.34 0.43 7.39
N GLN A 209 -2.18 0.70 8.39
CA GLN A 209 -2.49 -0.27 9.45
C GLN A 209 -3.99 -0.45 9.59
N HIS A 210 -4.47 -1.69 9.54
CA HIS A 210 -5.89 -2.00 9.68
C HIS A 210 -6.79 -1.27 8.65
N CYS A 211 -6.27 -1.04 7.45
CA CYS A 211 -7.01 -0.41 6.36
C CYS A 211 -7.74 -1.47 5.51
N THR A 212 -8.83 -1.07 4.86
CA THR A 212 -9.59 -1.90 3.92
C THR A 212 -9.73 -1.18 2.58
N PHE A 213 -9.32 -1.85 1.52
CA PHE A 213 -9.48 -1.40 0.14
C PHE A 213 -10.34 -2.43 -0.55
N GLN A 214 -11.56 -2.05 -0.92
CA GLN A 214 -12.58 -3.02 -1.30
C GLN A 214 -13.30 -2.63 -2.59
N ASP A 215 -13.51 -3.58 -3.49
CA ASP A 215 -14.29 -3.36 -4.71
C ASP A 215 -13.77 -2.15 -5.51
N ILE A 216 -12.44 -2.12 -5.68
CA ILE A 216 -11.75 -1.12 -6.50
C ILE A 216 -11.40 -1.77 -7.85
N THR A 217 -12.01 -1.29 -8.92
CA THR A 217 -11.78 -1.81 -10.28
C THR A 217 -11.16 -0.75 -11.18
N SER A 218 -10.77 -1.16 -12.38
CA SER A 218 -10.42 -0.22 -13.44
C SER A 218 -10.91 -0.65 -14.81
N VAL A 219 -11.04 0.33 -15.69
CA VAL A 219 -11.35 0.19 -17.12
C VAL A 219 -10.40 1.08 -17.93
N ASP A 220 -9.85 0.54 -19.01
CA ASP A 220 -8.86 1.20 -19.86
C ASP A 220 -7.70 1.81 -19.06
N TRP A 221 -7.23 1.10 -18.05
CA TRP A 221 -6.21 1.61 -17.15
C TRP A 221 -4.85 1.71 -17.85
N ARG A 222 -4.27 2.91 -17.83
CA ARG A 222 -2.94 3.20 -18.39
C ARG A 222 -1.94 3.63 -17.33
N GLY A 223 -2.32 3.56 -16.05
CA GLY A 223 -1.41 3.81 -14.94
C GLY A 223 -0.48 2.64 -14.64
N ARG A 224 0.48 2.83 -13.74
CA ARG A 224 1.49 1.79 -13.42
C ARG A 224 0.90 0.70 -12.54
N SER A 225 0.13 1.07 -11.52
CA SER A 225 -0.54 0.17 -10.57
C SER A 225 -1.95 0.66 -10.24
N LEU A 226 -2.95 -0.21 -10.10
CA LEU A 226 -4.28 0.25 -9.68
C LEU A 226 -4.32 0.49 -8.16
N VAL A 227 -3.99 -0.54 -7.39
CA VAL A 227 -3.91 -0.49 -5.92
C VAL A 227 -2.51 -0.92 -5.51
N LEU A 228 -1.82 -0.03 -4.81
CA LEU A 228 -0.51 -0.28 -4.22
C LEU A 228 -0.57 0.07 -2.73
N ILE A 229 -0.60 -0.96 -1.89
CA ILE A 229 -0.31 -0.76 -0.47
C ILE A 229 1.17 -0.97 -0.29
N ASP A 230 1.84 0.14 -0.06
CA ASP A 230 3.28 0.24 -0.08
C ASP A 230 3.84 0.18 1.35
N ASN A 231 5.08 -0.30 1.46
CA ASN A 231 6.00 -0.25 2.59
C ASN A 231 5.42 -0.22 4.01
N GLY A 232 5.70 -1.28 4.78
CA GLY A 232 5.58 -1.29 6.25
C GLY A 232 4.15 -1.22 6.76
N GLY A 233 3.18 -1.66 5.96
CA GLY A 233 1.79 -1.77 6.41
C GLY A 233 1.55 -3.05 7.23
N SER A 234 0.48 -3.08 8.04
CA SER A 234 0.06 -4.33 8.69
C SER A 234 -1.44 -4.50 8.84
N ASN A 235 -1.89 -5.75 8.87
CA ASN A 235 -3.28 -6.12 9.11
C ASN A 235 -4.27 -5.45 8.12
N ASN A 236 -3.83 -5.19 6.90
CA ASN A 236 -4.65 -4.59 5.86
C ASN A 236 -5.47 -5.66 5.14
N SER A 237 -6.60 -5.25 4.56
CA SER A 237 -7.44 -6.09 3.71
C SER A 237 -7.61 -5.45 2.34
N VAL A 238 -7.24 -6.17 1.28
CA VAL A 238 -7.53 -5.82 -0.11
C VAL A 238 -8.52 -6.85 -0.65
N ILE A 239 -9.74 -6.43 -1.00
CA ILE A 239 -10.86 -7.35 -1.24
C ILE A 239 -11.55 -6.97 -2.55
N ASP A 240 -11.77 -7.92 -3.45
CA ASP A 240 -12.50 -7.70 -4.70
C ASP A 240 -11.92 -6.57 -5.58
N CYS A 241 -10.60 -6.34 -5.51
CA CYS A 241 -9.94 -5.31 -6.32
C CYS A 241 -9.42 -5.92 -7.63
N TYR A 242 -9.75 -5.34 -8.79
CA TYR A 242 -9.36 -5.92 -10.08
C TYR A 242 -8.94 -4.87 -11.10
N CYS A 243 -7.70 -4.96 -11.57
CA CYS A 243 -7.15 -4.07 -12.57
C CYS A 243 -7.38 -4.58 -14.00
N SER A 244 -7.98 -3.76 -14.86
CA SER A 244 -8.05 -4.00 -16.32
C SER A 244 -7.09 -3.04 -17.02
N GLY A 245 -5.83 -3.48 -17.19
CA GLY A 245 -4.78 -2.73 -17.86
C GLY A 245 -4.94 -2.66 -19.38
N THR A 246 -4.01 -1.99 -20.04
CA THR A 246 -3.98 -1.87 -21.51
C THR A 246 -2.68 -2.35 -22.12
N GLU A 247 -1.56 -2.21 -21.42
CA GLU A 247 -0.23 -2.58 -21.90
C GLU A 247 0.59 -3.23 -20.77
N PRO A 248 0.68 -4.58 -20.72
CA PRO A 248 1.44 -5.28 -19.70
C PRO A 248 2.95 -5.07 -19.87
N GLY A 249 3.65 -4.73 -18.78
CA GLY A 249 5.12 -4.67 -18.79
C GLY A 249 5.71 -3.82 -17.69
N ALA A 250 7.03 -3.85 -17.50
CA ALA A 250 7.71 -3.14 -16.42
C ALA A 250 8.18 -1.71 -16.81
N GLY A 251 7.98 -1.33 -18.07
CA GLY A 251 8.45 -0.06 -18.62
C GLY A 251 7.80 1.18 -17.98
N PRO A 252 8.37 2.37 -18.23
CA PRO A 252 7.97 3.62 -17.58
C PRO A 252 6.53 4.04 -17.88
N THR A 253 5.93 3.60 -18.99
CA THR A 253 4.55 3.95 -19.39
C THR A 253 3.59 2.77 -19.33
N GLN A 254 4.08 1.57 -19.00
CA GLN A 254 3.31 0.34 -19.01
C GLN A 254 2.56 0.13 -17.69
N ASN A 255 1.58 -0.77 -17.71
CA ASN A 255 0.92 -1.28 -16.52
C ASN A 255 1.86 -2.31 -15.89
N ALA A 256 2.69 -1.92 -14.91
CA ALA A 256 3.63 -2.84 -14.26
C ALA A 256 2.95 -3.81 -13.30
N TRP A 257 1.87 -3.34 -12.70
CA TRP A 257 1.24 -3.98 -11.56
C TRP A 257 -0.28 -3.80 -11.64
N GLY A 258 -1.03 -4.83 -11.27
CA GLY A 258 -2.47 -4.73 -11.08
C GLY A 258 -2.79 -4.28 -9.67
N VAL A 259 -2.86 -5.26 -8.76
CA VAL A 259 -3.08 -5.06 -7.32
C VAL A 259 -1.91 -5.65 -6.55
N VAL A 260 -1.28 -4.85 -5.69
CA VAL A 260 0.00 -5.21 -5.06
C VAL A 260 0.02 -4.88 -3.57
N MET A 261 0.62 -5.80 -2.82
CA MET A 261 1.06 -5.60 -1.45
C MET A 261 2.58 -5.58 -1.42
N GLU A 262 3.17 -4.47 -0.99
CA GLU A 262 4.61 -4.31 -0.82
C GLU A 262 4.94 -4.03 0.65
N GLY A 263 5.84 -4.82 1.24
CA GLY A 263 6.27 -4.64 2.64
C GLY A 263 5.15 -4.77 3.67
N GLN A 264 4.13 -5.58 3.37
CA GLN A 264 2.99 -5.76 4.25
C GLN A 264 3.23 -6.89 5.25
N ASP A 265 2.78 -6.70 6.48
CA ASP A 265 2.82 -7.70 7.55
C ASP A 265 1.40 -8.16 7.91
N SER A 266 1.15 -9.48 7.93
CA SER A 266 -0.13 -10.07 8.38
C SER A 266 -1.33 -9.50 7.63
N SER A 267 -1.12 -9.10 6.38
CA SER A 267 -2.15 -8.50 5.54
C SER A 267 -2.72 -9.56 4.61
N ARG A 268 -3.93 -9.29 4.11
CA ARG A 268 -4.62 -10.22 3.24
C ARG A 268 -5.13 -9.56 1.99
N MET A 269 -5.04 -10.30 0.90
CA MET A 269 -5.66 -9.99 -0.37
C MET A 269 -6.67 -11.09 -0.69
N VAL A 270 -7.89 -10.75 -1.09
CA VAL A 270 -8.96 -11.72 -1.37
C VAL A 270 -9.60 -11.37 -2.69
N ASN A 271 -9.74 -12.36 -3.58
CA ASN A 271 -10.45 -12.21 -4.85
C ASN A 271 -9.96 -10.99 -5.66
N SER A 272 -8.66 -10.72 -5.63
CA SER A 272 -8.06 -9.53 -6.24
C SER A 272 -6.94 -9.87 -7.20
N GLY A 273 -6.64 -8.97 -8.12
CA GLY A 273 -5.56 -9.10 -9.10
C GLY A 273 -5.81 -8.24 -10.34
N GLY A 274 -5.61 -8.80 -11.52
CA GLY A 274 -5.84 -8.04 -12.75
C GLY A 274 -5.47 -8.75 -14.04
N GLU A 275 -5.73 -8.07 -15.15
CA GLU A 275 -5.31 -8.48 -16.48
C GLU A 275 -4.59 -7.37 -17.24
N LEU A 276 -3.80 -7.77 -18.24
CA LEU A 276 -3.02 -6.86 -19.07
C LEU A 276 -2.07 -5.97 -18.25
N CYS A 277 -1.50 -6.53 -17.19
CA CYS A 277 -0.49 -5.94 -16.33
C CYS A 277 0.83 -6.72 -16.44
N GLY A 278 1.94 -6.12 -16.01
CA GLY A 278 3.20 -6.82 -15.81
C GLY A 278 3.02 -7.94 -14.79
N ASN A 279 2.53 -7.60 -13.60
CA ASN A 279 2.08 -8.57 -12.61
C ASN A 279 0.60 -8.33 -12.29
N GLY A 280 -0.25 -9.34 -12.47
CA GLY A 280 -1.69 -9.20 -12.19
C GLY A 280 -1.96 -9.02 -10.69
N SER A 281 -1.34 -9.87 -9.88
CA SER A 281 -1.23 -9.71 -8.43
C SER A 281 0.22 -9.95 -8.00
N ALA A 282 0.73 -9.12 -7.08
CA ALA A 282 2.07 -9.30 -6.54
C ALA A 282 2.12 -9.10 -5.02
N MET A 283 3.01 -9.85 -4.38
CA MET A 283 3.50 -9.60 -3.02
C MET A 283 5.00 -9.38 -3.10
N ASN A 284 5.49 -8.28 -2.53
CA ASN A 284 6.91 -7.95 -2.54
C ASN A 284 7.39 -7.69 -1.10
N TYR A 285 8.49 -8.34 -0.68
CA TYR A 285 9.05 -8.26 0.68
C TYR A 285 8.00 -8.30 1.82
N CYS A 286 6.94 -9.08 1.63
CA CYS A 286 5.85 -9.23 2.59
C CYS A 286 6.19 -10.25 3.68
N ILE A 287 5.56 -10.12 4.84
CA ILE A 287 5.70 -11.03 5.98
C ILE A 287 4.32 -11.54 6.38
N ASP A 288 4.17 -12.86 6.55
CA ASP A 288 2.93 -13.48 7.03
C ASP A 288 1.66 -13.03 6.28
N SER A 289 1.79 -12.69 4.99
CA SER A 289 0.70 -12.10 4.20
C SER A 289 0.17 -13.07 3.17
N VAL A 290 -1.15 -13.13 3.00
CA VAL A 290 -1.81 -14.16 2.21
C VAL A 290 -2.77 -13.59 1.18
N ALA A 291 -2.72 -14.12 -0.03
CA ALA A 291 -3.70 -13.89 -1.07
C ALA A 291 -4.57 -15.13 -1.23
N VAL A 292 -5.89 -14.97 -1.19
CA VAL A 292 -6.85 -16.06 -1.36
C VAL A 292 -7.69 -15.78 -2.60
N ASP A 293 -7.85 -16.78 -3.46
CA ASP A 293 -8.64 -16.67 -4.68
C ASP A 293 -8.18 -15.51 -5.58
N ALA A 294 -6.88 -15.19 -5.60
CA ALA A 294 -6.33 -14.13 -6.47
C ALA A 294 -6.70 -14.41 -7.93
N ARG A 295 -7.13 -13.38 -8.67
CA ARG A 295 -7.62 -13.51 -10.04
C ARG A 295 -6.71 -12.77 -11.00
N ALA A 296 -6.04 -13.48 -11.88
CA ALA A 296 -5.13 -12.83 -12.82
C ALA A 296 -5.00 -13.58 -14.14
N ARG A 297 -5.05 -12.85 -15.26
CA ARG A 297 -4.86 -13.45 -16.59
C ARG A 297 -4.22 -12.49 -17.57
N ARG A 298 -3.58 -12.99 -18.63
CA ARG A 298 -3.01 -12.15 -19.70
C ARG A 298 -2.00 -11.11 -19.18
N ASN A 299 -1.27 -11.47 -18.12
CA ASN A 299 -0.20 -10.65 -17.56
C ASN A 299 1.16 -11.22 -17.94
N ASN A 300 2.25 -10.47 -17.79
CA ASN A 300 3.59 -11.08 -17.89
C ASN A 300 3.75 -12.16 -16.82
N VAL A 301 3.39 -11.84 -15.58
CA VAL A 301 3.21 -12.81 -14.50
C VAL A 301 1.81 -12.68 -13.94
N ASN A 302 1.02 -13.76 -13.88
CA ASN A 302 -0.33 -13.65 -13.33
C ASN A 302 -0.29 -13.40 -11.81
N VAL A 303 0.41 -14.26 -11.07
CA VAL A 303 0.64 -14.06 -9.63
C VAL A 303 2.11 -14.27 -9.27
N GLY A 304 2.65 -13.43 -8.39
CA GLY A 304 4.02 -13.63 -7.92
C GLY A 304 4.29 -13.18 -6.50
N VAL A 305 5.27 -13.85 -5.88
CA VAL A 305 5.88 -13.51 -4.60
C VAL A 305 7.34 -13.14 -4.83
N TYR A 306 7.71 -11.92 -4.49
CA TYR A 306 8.98 -11.29 -4.88
C TYR A 306 9.80 -10.90 -3.64
N THR A 307 11.12 -10.84 -3.88
CA THR A 307 12.15 -10.20 -3.06
C THR A 307 11.97 -10.31 -1.56
N GLN A 308 12.59 -11.35 -0.97
CA GLN A 308 12.76 -11.52 0.47
C GLN A 308 11.43 -11.50 1.25
N SER A 309 10.37 -12.01 0.62
CA SER A 309 9.11 -12.28 1.32
C SER A 309 9.27 -13.48 2.25
N ILE A 310 8.51 -13.50 3.34
CA ILE A 310 8.57 -14.52 4.38
C ILE A 310 7.16 -15.01 4.69
N ARG A 311 6.94 -16.33 4.66
CA ARG A 311 5.66 -16.97 5.01
C ARG A 311 4.46 -16.33 4.32
N SER A 312 4.67 -15.88 3.08
CA SER A 312 3.69 -15.12 2.31
C SER A 312 3.38 -15.85 1.01
N GLY A 313 2.16 -15.71 0.51
CA GLY A 313 1.79 -16.53 -0.63
C GLY A 313 0.33 -16.53 -1.03
N TYR A 314 0.03 -17.42 -1.98
CA TYR A 314 -1.26 -17.54 -2.64
C TYR A 314 -1.93 -18.87 -2.34
N ILE A 315 -3.21 -18.82 -1.99
CA ILE A 315 -4.10 -19.97 -1.80
C ILE A 315 -5.20 -19.91 -2.85
N ARG A 316 -5.30 -20.97 -3.66
CA ARG A 316 -6.29 -21.10 -4.73
C ARG A 316 -6.27 -19.94 -5.74
N PRO A 317 -5.10 -19.49 -6.23
CA PRO A 317 -5.08 -18.49 -7.29
C PRO A 317 -5.82 -19.04 -8.53
N ARG A 318 -6.64 -18.18 -9.14
CA ARG A 318 -7.40 -18.42 -10.37
C ARG A 318 -6.70 -17.69 -11.50
N THR A 319 -5.90 -18.42 -12.29
CA THR A 319 -5.05 -17.80 -13.30
C THR A 319 -5.12 -18.47 -14.66
N GLU A 320 -4.90 -17.70 -15.72
CA GLU A 320 -4.96 -18.19 -17.10
C GLU A 320 -4.12 -17.34 -18.05
N LEU A 321 -3.75 -17.89 -19.21
CA LEU A 321 -3.17 -17.17 -20.34
C LEU A 321 -1.99 -16.24 -19.96
N PRO A 322 -0.96 -16.68 -19.21
CA PRO A 322 0.20 -15.84 -18.96
C PRO A 322 0.94 -15.49 -20.24
N LEU A 323 1.54 -14.30 -20.29
CA LEU A 323 2.42 -13.87 -21.39
C LEU A 323 3.85 -14.36 -21.18
N ILE A 324 4.29 -14.54 -19.93
CA ILE A 324 5.62 -15.09 -19.61
C ILE A 324 5.50 -16.25 -18.61
N LEU A 325 5.01 -15.98 -17.39
CA LEU A 325 4.88 -16.97 -16.31
C LEU A 325 3.48 -16.92 -15.71
N ASP A 326 2.92 -18.08 -15.37
CA ASP A 326 1.64 -18.10 -14.66
C ASP A 326 1.84 -17.74 -13.18
N THR A 327 2.88 -18.30 -12.58
CA THR A 327 3.21 -18.12 -11.17
C THR A 327 4.71 -17.90 -11.05
N TYR A 328 5.14 -17.03 -10.14
CA TYR A 328 6.56 -16.82 -9.85
C TYR A 328 6.81 -16.69 -8.35
N GLU A 329 7.91 -17.29 -7.90
CA GLU A 329 8.45 -17.12 -6.56
C GLU A 329 9.96 -16.83 -6.66
N SER A 330 10.38 -15.69 -6.12
CA SER A 330 11.79 -15.31 -6.03
C SER A 330 12.60 -16.32 -5.17
N PRO A 331 13.83 -16.70 -5.57
CA PRO A 331 14.66 -17.65 -4.82
C PRO A 331 15.01 -17.25 -3.38
N GLU A 332 15.07 -15.95 -3.10
CA GLU A 332 15.41 -15.37 -1.80
C GLU A 332 14.25 -15.37 -0.80
N ASN A 333 13.05 -15.81 -1.21
CA ASN A 333 11.90 -15.92 -0.34
C ASN A 333 12.06 -17.08 0.66
N VAL A 334 11.43 -16.97 1.83
CA VAL A 334 11.49 -17.98 2.89
C VAL A 334 10.08 -18.45 3.23
N ASP A 335 9.85 -19.76 3.18
CA ASP A 335 8.57 -20.40 3.50
C ASP A 335 7.36 -19.80 2.75
N CYS A 336 7.60 -19.26 1.55
CA CYS A 336 6.53 -18.74 0.70
C CYS A 336 5.84 -19.87 -0.06
N PHE A 337 4.65 -19.58 -0.60
CA PHE A 337 3.82 -20.62 -1.18
C PHE A 337 2.90 -20.12 -2.28
N ILE A 338 2.64 -20.98 -3.26
CA ILE A 338 1.55 -20.83 -4.24
C ILE A 338 0.87 -22.20 -4.34
N PHE A 339 -0.34 -22.32 -3.78
CA PHE A 339 -0.99 -23.61 -3.56
C PHE A 339 -2.41 -23.69 -4.15
N SER A 340 -2.81 -24.90 -4.58
CA SER A 340 -4.14 -25.24 -5.08
C SER A 340 -4.65 -24.36 -6.22
N LYS A 341 -3.80 -24.02 -7.20
CA LYS A 341 -4.20 -23.25 -8.38
C LYS A 341 -5.49 -23.81 -9.01
N GLN A 342 -6.40 -22.91 -9.36
CA GLN A 342 -7.68 -23.19 -9.98
C GLN A 342 -7.73 -22.58 -11.38
N ASP A 343 -8.64 -23.07 -12.20
CA ASP A 343 -8.96 -22.41 -13.47
C ASP A 343 -9.57 -21.02 -13.21
N PHE A 344 -9.44 -20.12 -14.19
CA PHE A 344 -9.90 -18.74 -14.06
C PHE A 344 -11.44 -18.60 -14.04
N SER A 345 -12.16 -19.59 -14.58
CA SER A 345 -13.60 -19.60 -14.85
C SER A 345 -14.49 -19.27 -13.65
#